data_AF-A0A2E7C8B2-F1
#
_entry.id   AF-A0A2E7C8B2-F1
#
_cell.length_a   1.000
_cell.length_b   1.000
_cell.length_c   1.000
_cell.angle_alpha   90.00
_cell.angle_beta   90.00
_cell.angle_gamma   90.00
#
_symmetry.space_group_name_H-M   'P 1'
#
loop_
_entity.id
_entity.type
_entity.pdbx_description
1 polymer ?
#
loop_
_entity_poly.entity_id
_entity_poly.type
_entity_poly.pdbx_seq_one_letter_code
_entity_poly.pdbx_strand_id
1 'polypeptide(L)'
;MLLLCLAPAGAAPVVAHPGHEDQLRAIEQALAKAPGNQALYLQRGKVYGEIGHFAEAQADFARARELGPAQYADLPESIMLYGKGDLEQAMALANRHIAAFPDDPEGFRHRALIARDAGDHERALADLQTHFRLQARPSPGLFVSAATMLEASGRPTMRSPCSTRAWSN
;
A
#
# COMPACT_ATOMS: atom_id res chain seq x y z
N MET A 1 12.18 32.63 -51.35
CA MET A 1 12.75 31.60 -50.47
C MET A 1 11.72 31.27 -49.40
N LEU A 2 11.21 30.03 -49.42
CA LEU A 2 10.33 29.47 -48.39
C LEU A 2 11.04 29.51 -47.03
N LEU A 3 10.38 30.04 -46.00
CA LEU A 3 10.74 29.80 -44.61
C LEU A 3 9.62 28.94 -43.99
N LEU A 4 9.98 27.69 -43.77
CA LEU A 4 9.20 26.59 -43.23
C LEU A 4 8.84 26.92 -41.77
N CYS A 5 7.55 27.06 -41.45
CA CYS A 5 7.09 27.10 -40.06
C CYS A 5 7.26 25.71 -39.43
N LEU A 6 8.18 25.57 -38.48
CA LEU A 6 8.25 24.42 -37.60
C LEU A 6 7.22 24.61 -36.47
N ALA A 7 6.11 23.86 -36.51
CA ALA A 7 5.22 23.76 -35.36
C ALA A 7 5.85 22.83 -34.31
N PRO A 8 5.92 23.21 -33.03
CA PRO A 8 6.38 22.29 -32.00
C PRO A 8 5.35 21.17 -31.83
N ALA A 9 5.85 19.94 -31.84
CA ALA A 9 5.09 18.74 -31.59
C ALA A 9 4.32 18.85 -30.26
N GLY A 10 3.01 18.56 -30.31
CA GLY A 10 2.16 18.52 -29.13
C GLY A 10 2.68 17.47 -28.15
N ALA A 11 3.17 17.92 -27.00
CA ALA A 11 3.24 17.07 -25.83
C ALA A 11 1.79 16.74 -25.44
N ALA A 12 1.41 15.46 -25.52
CA ALA A 12 0.17 15.00 -24.91
C ALA A 12 0.16 15.48 -23.45
N PRO A 13 -0.96 16.03 -22.93
CA PRO A 13 -1.01 16.45 -21.55
C PRO A 13 -0.64 15.25 -20.68
N VAL A 14 0.37 15.42 -19.84
CA VAL A 14 0.62 14.51 -18.72
C VAL A 14 -0.63 14.61 -17.86
N VAL A 15 -1.54 13.65 -18.01
CA VAL A 15 -2.73 13.57 -17.17
C VAL A 15 -2.23 13.18 -15.79
N ALA A 16 -2.03 14.19 -14.93
CA ALA A 16 -1.97 13.98 -13.51
C ALA A 16 -3.22 13.19 -13.10
N HIS A 17 -3.09 12.24 -12.16
CA HIS A 17 -4.25 11.56 -11.60
C HIS A 17 -5.35 12.59 -11.30
N PRO A 18 -6.61 12.36 -11.71
CA PRO A 18 -7.69 13.31 -11.45
C PRO A 18 -7.63 13.73 -9.99
N GLY A 19 -7.80 15.02 -9.71
CA GLY A 19 -7.80 15.51 -8.33
C GLY A 19 -8.84 14.74 -7.50
N HIS A 20 -8.64 14.65 -6.19
CA HIS A 20 -9.57 13.91 -5.31
C HIS A 20 -11.04 14.32 -5.52
N GLU A 21 -11.32 15.60 -5.82
CA GLU A 21 -12.66 16.09 -6.17
C GLU A 21 -13.25 15.43 -7.43
N ASP A 22 -12.45 15.29 -8.50
CA ASP A 22 -12.90 14.63 -9.73
C ASP A 22 -13.10 13.12 -9.51
N GLN A 23 -12.26 12.50 -8.69
CA GLN A 23 -12.41 11.10 -8.30
C GLN A 23 -13.72 10.90 -7.51
N LEU A 24 -13.98 11.72 -6.50
CA LEU A 24 -15.22 11.67 -5.72
C LEU A 24 -16.43 11.86 -6.63
N ARG A 25 -16.43 12.86 -7.50
CA ARG A 25 -17.53 13.10 -8.45
C ARG A 25 -17.77 11.91 -9.37
N ALA A 26 -16.71 11.28 -9.89
CA ALA A 26 -16.84 10.10 -10.73
C ALA A 26 -17.42 8.90 -9.95
N ILE A 27 -16.97 8.69 -8.72
CA ILE A 27 -17.48 7.62 -7.86
C ILE A 27 -18.94 7.86 -7.48
N GLU A 28 -19.34 9.09 -7.18
CA GLU A 28 -20.73 9.47 -6.89
C GLU A 28 -21.65 9.19 -8.08
N GLN A 29 -21.23 9.56 -9.30
CA GLN A 29 -21.99 9.25 -10.51
C GLN A 29 -22.12 7.74 -10.75
N ALA A 30 -21.07 6.96 -10.42
CA ALA A 30 -21.10 5.52 -10.51
C ALA A 30 -22.03 4.90 -9.44
N LEU A 31 -22.01 5.42 -8.21
CA LEU A 31 -22.88 4.99 -7.12
C LEU A 31 -24.35 5.30 -7.40
N ALA A 32 -24.64 6.43 -8.05
CA ALA A 32 -26.00 6.75 -8.50
C ALA A 32 -26.57 5.70 -9.46
N LYS A 33 -25.72 5.05 -10.26
CA LYS A 33 -26.10 3.97 -11.19
C LYS A 33 -26.08 2.59 -10.53
N ALA A 34 -25.21 2.39 -9.54
CA ALA A 34 -24.98 1.10 -8.89
C ALA A 34 -24.80 1.26 -7.36
N PRO A 35 -25.88 1.57 -6.61
CA PRO A 35 -25.81 1.86 -5.17
C PRO A 35 -25.48 0.65 -4.30
N GLY A 36 -25.49 -0.57 -4.87
CA GLY A 36 -25.09 -1.80 -4.18
C GLY A 36 -23.65 -2.23 -4.48
N ASN A 37 -22.86 -1.44 -5.21
CA ASN A 37 -21.51 -1.83 -5.60
C ASN A 37 -20.52 -1.58 -4.47
N GLN A 38 -20.15 -2.65 -3.76
CA GLN A 38 -19.15 -2.65 -2.67
C GLN A 38 -17.86 -1.92 -3.06
N ALA A 39 -17.32 -2.19 -4.26
CA ALA A 39 -16.04 -1.65 -4.68
C ALA A 39 -16.06 -0.12 -4.76
N LEU A 40 -17.19 0.49 -5.16
CA LEU A 40 -17.31 1.95 -5.23
C LEU A 40 -17.24 2.59 -3.85
N TYR A 41 -17.87 1.99 -2.83
CA TYR A 41 -17.74 2.44 -1.45
C TYR A 41 -16.30 2.29 -0.94
N LEU A 42 -15.62 1.17 -1.24
CA LEU A 42 -14.21 1.00 -0.89
C LEU A 42 -13.32 2.07 -1.54
N GLN A 43 -13.55 2.41 -2.82
CA GLN A 43 -12.80 3.45 -3.51
C GLN A 43 -13.07 4.83 -2.89
N ARG A 44 -14.34 5.16 -2.64
CA ARG A 44 -14.70 6.46 -2.06
C ARG A 44 -14.15 6.61 -0.65
N GLY A 45 -14.22 5.56 0.16
CA GLY A 45 -13.64 5.53 1.50
C GLY A 45 -12.12 5.72 1.50
N LYS A 46 -11.40 5.14 0.52
CA LYS A 46 -9.96 5.41 0.33
C LYS A 46 -9.70 6.89 0.03
N VAL A 47 -10.43 7.46 -0.92
CA VAL A 47 -10.28 8.88 -1.30
C VAL A 47 -10.55 9.79 -0.11
N TYR A 48 -11.62 9.55 0.65
CA TYR A 48 -11.89 10.29 1.88
C TYR A 48 -10.78 10.15 2.91
N GLY A 49 -10.22 8.95 3.08
CA GLY A 49 -9.08 8.70 3.97
C GLY A 49 -7.83 9.50 3.56
N GLU A 50 -7.53 9.58 2.26
CA GLU A 50 -6.39 10.32 1.73
C GLU A 50 -6.50 11.83 1.96
N ILE A 51 -7.71 12.39 1.92
CA ILE A 51 -7.96 13.82 2.17
C ILE A 51 -8.26 14.14 3.64
N GLY A 52 -8.16 13.16 4.55
CA GLY A 52 -8.36 13.35 6.00
C GLY A 52 -9.82 13.37 6.46
N HIS A 53 -10.77 13.04 5.59
CA HIS A 53 -12.19 12.92 5.90
C HIS A 53 -12.50 11.54 6.51
N PHE A 54 -11.92 11.28 7.69
CA PHE A 54 -11.91 9.96 8.29
C PHE A 54 -13.29 9.42 8.66
N ALA A 55 -14.23 10.28 9.03
CA ALA A 55 -15.59 9.87 9.39
C ALA A 55 -16.35 9.35 8.16
N GLU A 56 -16.27 10.07 7.04
CA GLU A 56 -16.85 9.65 5.76
C GLU A 56 -16.17 8.37 5.24
N ALA A 57 -14.85 8.25 5.39
CA ALA A 57 -14.13 7.03 5.05
C ALA A 57 -14.63 5.81 5.83
N GLN A 58 -14.78 5.94 7.15
CA GLN A 58 -15.30 4.87 8.01
C GLN A 58 -16.74 4.50 7.65
N ALA A 59 -17.60 5.48 7.37
CA ALA A 59 -18.97 5.22 6.93
C ALA A 59 -19.01 4.42 5.61
N ASP A 60 -18.14 4.76 4.67
CA ASP A 60 -18.02 4.03 3.39
C ASP A 60 -17.47 2.61 3.58
N PHE A 61 -16.48 2.41 4.45
CA PHE A 61 -15.98 1.07 4.77
C PHE A 61 -17.06 0.22 5.47
N ALA A 62 -17.83 0.81 6.39
CA ALA A 62 -18.96 0.14 7.02
C ALA A 62 -20.01 -0.28 5.97
N ARG A 63 -20.37 0.64 5.07
CA ARG A 63 -21.31 0.32 3.99
C ARG A 63 -20.79 -0.76 3.04
N ALA A 64 -19.50 -0.74 2.72
CA ALA A 64 -18.87 -1.79 1.91
C ALA A 64 -18.95 -3.17 2.59
N ARG A 65 -18.85 -3.26 3.92
CA ARG A 65 -18.99 -4.52 4.66
C ARG A 65 -20.42 -5.07 4.65
N GLU A 66 -21.43 -4.20 4.56
CA GLU A 66 -22.83 -4.63 4.42
C GLU A 66 -23.13 -5.21 3.04
N LEU A 67 -22.41 -4.77 2.01
CA LEU A 67 -22.69 -5.08 0.60
C LEU A 67 -21.93 -6.30 0.05
N GLY A 68 -20.88 -6.75 0.73
CA GLY A 68 -20.06 -7.86 0.27
C GLY A 68 -19.09 -8.37 1.32
N PRO A 69 -18.11 -9.23 0.95
CA PRO A 69 -17.21 -9.83 1.92
C PRO A 69 -16.42 -8.77 2.70
N ALA A 70 -16.56 -8.79 4.02
CA ALA A 70 -16.11 -7.72 4.89
C ALA A 70 -14.58 -7.53 4.89
N GLN A 71 -13.83 -8.59 4.59
CA GLN A 71 -12.37 -8.59 4.55
C GLN A 71 -11.80 -7.63 3.49
N TYR A 72 -12.56 -7.29 2.44
CA TYR A 72 -12.09 -6.35 1.41
C TYR A 72 -11.94 -4.91 1.93
N ALA A 73 -12.60 -4.57 3.05
CA ALA A 73 -12.47 -3.26 3.69
C ALA A 73 -11.27 -3.19 4.67
N ASP A 74 -10.72 -4.33 5.09
CA ASP A 74 -9.76 -4.36 6.20
C ASP A 74 -8.43 -3.67 5.85
N LEU A 75 -7.81 -3.98 4.71
CA LEU A 75 -6.58 -3.30 4.29
C LEU A 75 -6.76 -1.81 3.99
N PRO A 76 -7.77 -1.37 3.19
CA PRO A 76 -8.03 0.05 2.97
C PRO A 76 -8.26 0.85 4.26
N GLU A 77 -9.03 0.31 5.19
CA GLU A 77 -9.30 0.97 6.46
C GLU A 77 -8.07 0.97 7.38
N SER A 78 -7.29 -0.12 7.37
CA SER A 78 -5.99 -0.16 8.05
C SER A 78 -5.06 0.96 7.60
N ILE A 79 -4.99 1.21 6.28
CA ILE A 79 -4.16 2.29 5.71
C ILE A 79 -4.64 3.66 6.20
N MET A 80 -5.95 3.88 6.20
CA MET A 80 -6.55 5.13 6.69
C MET A 80 -6.27 5.35 8.18
N LEU A 81 -6.43 4.32 9.02
CA LEU A 81 -6.16 4.39 10.46
C LEU A 81 -4.67 4.59 10.75
N TYR A 82 -3.79 3.96 9.98
CA TYR A 82 -2.35 4.23 10.05
C TYR A 82 -2.03 5.70 9.72
N GLY A 83 -2.64 6.27 8.67
CA GLY A 83 -2.50 7.69 8.34
C GLY A 83 -3.05 8.63 9.41
N LYS A 84 -4.09 8.20 10.15
CA LYS A 84 -4.64 8.90 11.32
C LYS A 84 -3.76 8.77 12.58
N GLY A 85 -2.80 7.84 12.58
CA GLY A 85 -1.93 7.54 13.73
C GLY A 85 -2.48 6.48 14.70
N ASP A 86 -3.60 5.84 14.38
CA ASP A 86 -4.18 4.76 15.18
C ASP A 86 -3.53 3.42 14.83
N LEU A 87 -2.28 3.26 15.30
CA LEU A 87 -1.44 2.10 14.97
C LEU A 87 -2.03 0.78 15.51
N GLU A 88 -2.73 0.82 16.64
CA GLU A 88 -3.34 -0.36 17.25
C GLU A 88 -4.47 -0.93 16.38
N GLN A 89 -5.44 -0.08 16.01
CA GLN A 89 -6.54 -0.51 15.15
C GLN A 89 -6.07 -0.86 13.74
N ALA A 90 -5.10 -0.11 13.20
CA ALA A 90 -4.47 -0.44 11.93
C ALA A 90 -3.83 -1.84 11.97
N MET A 91 -3.04 -2.14 13.01
CA MET A 91 -2.42 -3.46 13.18
C MET A 91 -3.47 -4.59 13.24
N ALA A 92 -4.57 -4.37 13.97
CA ALA A 92 -5.65 -5.35 14.07
C ALA A 92 -6.29 -5.66 12.69
N LEU A 93 -6.57 -4.63 11.89
CA LEU A 93 -7.13 -4.79 10.55
C LEU A 93 -6.13 -5.41 9.57
N ALA A 94 -4.86 -5.01 9.60
CA ALA A 94 -3.81 -5.63 8.80
C ALA A 94 -3.66 -7.14 9.09
N ASN A 95 -3.76 -7.54 10.36
CA ASN A 95 -3.77 -8.96 10.73
C ASN A 95 -4.97 -9.72 10.16
N ARG A 96 -6.17 -9.12 10.22
CA ARG A 96 -7.38 -9.71 9.64
C ARG A 96 -7.29 -9.85 8.12
N HIS A 97 -6.75 -8.83 7.43
CA HIS A 97 -6.51 -8.89 5.99
C HIS A 97 -5.57 -10.04 5.62
N ILE A 98 -4.41 -10.14 6.29
CA ILE A 98 -3.44 -11.22 6.04
C ILE A 98 -4.04 -12.61 6.31
N ALA A 99 -4.89 -12.73 7.33
CA ALA A 99 -5.58 -13.99 7.61
C ALA A 99 -6.56 -14.39 6.50
N ALA A 100 -7.22 -13.41 5.87
CA ALA A 100 -8.16 -13.64 4.77
C ALA A 100 -7.47 -13.79 3.40
N PHE A 101 -6.34 -13.12 3.19
CA PHE A 101 -5.60 -13.06 1.93
C PHE A 101 -4.11 -13.37 2.17
N PRO A 102 -3.74 -14.62 2.50
CA PRO A 102 -2.38 -14.98 2.87
C PRO A 102 -1.36 -14.88 1.72
N ASP A 103 -1.84 -14.82 0.48
CA ASP A 103 -1.01 -14.69 -0.72
C ASP A 103 -0.99 -13.25 -1.28
N ASP A 104 -1.66 -12.30 -0.62
CA ASP A 104 -1.58 -10.89 -1.00
C ASP A 104 -0.33 -10.25 -0.38
N PRO A 105 0.71 -9.94 -1.18
CA PRO A 105 1.94 -9.34 -0.66
C PRO A 105 1.67 -7.99 0.02
N GLU A 106 0.63 -7.24 -0.39
CA GLU A 106 0.39 -5.89 0.09
C GLU A 106 0.04 -5.84 1.58
N GLY A 107 -0.70 -6.84 2.08
CA GLY A 107 -1.02 -6.96 3.50
C GLY A 107 0.24 -7.01 4.38
N PHE A 108 1.22 -7.82 3.98
CA PHE A 108 2.49 -7.94 4.70
C PHE A 108 3.32 -6.65 4.63
N ARG A 109 3.37 -6.00 3.45
CA ARG A 109 4.04 -4.70 3.30
C ARG A 109 3.47 -3.68 4.26
N HIS A 110 2.15 -3.57 4.31
CA HIS A 110 1.48 -2.60 5.15
C HIS A 110 1.69 -2.91 6.64
N ARG A 111 1.55 -4.17 7.06
CA ARG A 111 1.81 -4.57 8.45
C ARG A 111 3.26 -4.30 8.88
N ALA A 112 4.22 -4.48 7.98
CA ALA A 112 5.62 -4.13 8.24
C ALA A 112 5.82 -2.64 8.52
N LEU A 113 5.09 -1.75 7.82
CA LEU A 113 5.14 -0.31 8.07
C LEU A 113 4.60 0.03 9.46
N ILE A 114 3.45 -0.56 9.82
CA ILE A 114 2.85 -0.35 11.15
C ILE A 114 3.80 -0.89 12.24
N ALA A 115 4.37 -2.08 12.07
CA ALA A 115 5.29 -2.69 13.02
C ALA A 115 6.57 -1.86 13.20
N ARG A 116 7.14 -1.33 12.10
CA ARG A 116 8.29 -0.42 12.15
C ARG A 116 8.00 0.80 13.01
N ASP A 117 6.85 1.44 12.80
CA ASP A 117 6.49 2.67 13.51
C ASP A 117 6.10 2.42 14.96
N ALA A 118 5.67 1.18 15.28
CA ALA A 118 5.49 0.70 16.64
C ALA A 118 6.81 0.26 17.32
N GLY A 119 7.95 0.30 16.62
CA GLY A 119 9.27 -0.11 17.12
C GLY A 119 9.57 -1.62 17.08
N ASP A 120 8.66 -2.42 16.52
CA ASP A 120 8.85 -3.87 16.35
C ASP A 120 9.57 -4.16 15.02
N HIS A 121 10.88 -3.86 15.01
CA HIS A 121 11.72 -4.00 13.82
C HIS A 121 11.92 -5.46 13.37
N GLU A 122 11.91 -6.42 14.30
CA GLU A 122 12.02 -7.85 13.97
C GLU A 122 10.80 -8.33 13.18
N ARG A 123 9.60 -7.98 13.64
CA ARG A 123 8.37 -8.30 12.92
C ARG A 123 8.30 -7.59 11.57
N ALA A 124 8.68 -6.31 11.53
CA ALA A 124 8.69 -5.55 10.28
C ALA A 124 9.59 -6.22 9.23
N LEU A 125 10.77 -6.70 9.64
CA LEU A 125 11.68 -7.42 8.75
C LEU A 125 11.08 -8.75 8.26
N ALA A 126 10.48 -9.54 9.15
CA ALA A 126 9.87 -10.82 8.79
C ALA A 126 8.69 -10.64 7.80
N ASP A 127 7.89 -9.60 7.99
CA ASP A 127 6.78 -9.27 7.10
C ASP A 127 7.28 -8.78 5.73
N LEU A 128 8.31 -7.94 5.68
CA LEU A 128 8.93 -7.56 4.41
C LEU A 128 9.49 -8.78 3.66
N GLN A 129 10.19 -9.68 4.35
CA GLN A 129 10.68 -10.92 3.72
C GLN A 129 9.54 -11.73 3.09
N THR A 130 8.40 -11.82 3.76
CA THR A 130 7.21 -12.48 3.22
C THR A 130 6.61 -11.72 2.04
N HIS A 131 6.41 -10.40 2.15
CA HIS A 131 5.93 -9.54 1.06
C HIS A 131 6.71 -9.81 -0.23
N PHE A 132 8.03 -9.87 -0.13
CA PHE A 132 8.88 -10.06 -1.29
C PHE A 132 8.91 -11.48 -1.83
N ARG A 133 8.84 -12.51 -0.96
CA ARG A 133 8.71 -13.91 -1.37
C ARG A 133 7.43 -14.14 -2.19
N LEU A 134 6.36 -13.41 -1.89
CA LEU A 134 5.09 -13.49 -2.59
C LEU A 134 5.07 -12.74 -3.93
N GLN A 135 6.05 -11.88 -4.22
CA GLN A 135 6.14 -11.22 -5.52
C GLN A 135 6.76 -12.13 -6.57
N ALA A 136 6.17 -12.18 -7.78
CA ALA A 136 6.67 -12.98 -8.90
C ALA A 136 8.09 -12.58 -9.38
N ARG A 137 8.54 -11.35 -9.07
CA ARG A 137 9.88 -10.82 -9.36
C ARG A 137 10.30 -9.84 -8.26
N PRO A 138 11.00 -10.27 -7.20
CA PRO A 138 11.49 -9.35 -6.17
C PRO A 138 12.47 -8.34 -6.80
N SER A 139 12.20 -7.04 -6.63
CA SER A 139 13.05 -5.98 -7.19
C SER A 139 14.37 -5.86 -6.41
N PRO A 140 15.51 -5.49 -7.02
CA PRO A 140 16.78 -5.38 -6.29
C PRO A 140 16.77 -4.40 -5.10
N GLY A 141 15.84 -3.43 -5.07
CA GLY A 141 15.63 -2.53 -3.94
C GLY A 141 15.27 -3.24 -2.63
N LEU A 142 14.78 -4.48 -2.71
CA LEU A 142 14.58 -5.40 -1.58
C LEU A 142 15.76 -5.43 -0.61
N PHE A 143 16.95 -5.60 -1.18
CA PHE A 143 18.14 -5.92 -0.40
C PHE A 143 18.59 -4.68 0.37
N VAL A 144 18.38 -3.50 -0.21
CA VAL A 144 18.67 -2.21 0.42
C VAL A 144 17.70 -1.95 1.57
N SER A 145 16.38 -2.08 1.35
CA SER A 145 15.39 -1.86 2.41
C SER A 145 15.50 -2.88 3.55
N ALA A 146 15.79 -4.15 3.25
CA ALA A 146 16.05 -5.18 4.24
C ALA A 146 17.35 -4.91 5.02
N ALA A 147 18.41 -4.46 4.35
CA ALA A 147 19.66 -4.09 5.01
C ALA A 147 19.48 -2.92 5.98
N THR A 148 18.76 -1.86 5.59
CA THR A 148 18.51 -0.70 6.48
C THR A 148 17.69 -1.08 7.72
N MET A 149 16.74 -2.02 7.58
CA MET A 149 15.97 -2.50 8.72
C MET A 149 16.76 -3.41 9.65
N LEU A 150 17.65 -4.24 9.10
CA LEU A 150 18.59 -5.04 9.90
C LEU A 150 19.51 -4.15 10.73
N GLU A 151 20.08 -3.11 10.13
CA GLU A 151 20.91 -2.12 10.84
C GLU A 151 20.12 -1.40 11.94
N ALA A 152 18.88 -1.00 11.67
CA ALA A 152 18.00 -0.38 12.66
C ALA A 152 17.61 -1.33 13.81
N SER A 153 17.49 -2.64 13.55
CA SER A 153 17.23 -3.66 14.57
C SER A 153 18.43 -3.99 15.47
N GLY A 154 19.59 -3.36 15.23
CA GLY A 154 20.83 -3.65 15.97
C GLY A 154 21.46 -4.99 15.60
N ARG A 155 20.97 -5.66 14.54
CA ARG A 155 21.54 -6.90 14.04
C ARG A 155 22.55 -6.59 12.94
N PRO A 156 23.81 -7.04 13.03
CA PRO A 156 24.78 -6.81 11.97
C PRO A 156 24.26 -7.41 10.67
N THR A 157 24.46 -6.68 9.57
CA THR A 157 24.08 -7.09 8.21
C THR A 157 24.40 -8.56 7.98
N MET A 158 23.46 -9.29 7.36
CA MET A 158 23.72 -10.67 6.93
C MET A 158 25.02 -10.68 6.13
N ARG A 159 26.10 -11.17 6.73
CA ARG A 159 27.33 -11.44 5.99
C ARG A 159 26.93 -12.37 4.86
N SER A 160 27.18 -11.93 3.62
CA SER A 160 27.04 -12.80 2.46
C SER A 160 27.77 -14.12 2.76
N PRO A 161 27.18 -15.30 2.47
CA PRO A 161 27.86 -16.57 2.72
C PRO A 161 29.18 -16.74 1.95
N CYS A 162 29.48 -15.83 1.03
CA CYS A 162 30.57 -15.95 0.07
C CYS A 162 31.97 -15.58 0.59
N SER A 163 32.20 -15.18 1.84
CA SER A 163 33.54 -14.74 2.28
C SER A 163 34.31 -15.67 3.22
N THR A 164 33.91 -16.95 3.37
CA THR A 164 34.77 -17.94 4.07
C THR A 164 34.95 -19.24 3.30
N ARG A 165 35.61 -19.13 2.14
CA ARG A 165 36.53 -20.18 1.66
C ARG A 165 37.80 -19.51 1.17
N ALA A 166 38.63 -19.07 2.11
CA ALA A 166 40.06 -19.02 1.84
C ALA A 166 40.52 -20.48 1.75
N TRP A 167 40.75 -20.93 0.52
CA TRP A 167 41.38 -22.21 0.24
C TRP A 167 42.74 -22.23 0.92
N SER A 168 42.94 -23.18 1.82
CA SER A 168 44.25 -23.54 2.34
C SER A 168 44.94 -24.37 1.26
N ASN A 169 46.05 -23.85 0.73
CA ASN A 169 47.16 -24.62 0.20
C ASN A 169 48.45 -23.92 0.62
#